data_AF-F0JAM8-F1
#
_entry.id   AF-F0JAM8-F1
#
_cell.length_a   1.000
_cell.length_b   1.000
_cell.length_c   1.000
_cell.angle_alpha   90.00
_cell.angle_beta   90.00
_cell.angle_gamma   90.00
#
_symmetry.space_group_name_H-M   'P 1'
#
loop_
_entity.id
_entity.type
_entity.pdbx_description
1 polymer ?
#
loop_
_entity_poly.entity_id
_entity_poly.type
_entity_poly.pdbx_seq_one_letter_code
_entity_poly.pdbx_strand_id
1 'polypeptide(L)'
;PSLSNFDCKQKRNGEGKNCLFLFSSTSESIVAVQHGRVRWSREESLANVIDSQFVDLPLADTEGTLENEMKGKAGDIASAFLRRITTQAVQIRSLFLHVIGLGPPPTDTQRAGLVRDSFGLHKMLVLLTRAGKIFGIDNVSGKHHWQLHLPNVIGFANDEQMRLIVQRSAKHFPLQPLCTILGKNAVSGNGVLYRFNPITGKVAEGGLVQLDYRIKQLSLLGETEKDFLKGILLLDASNKVHVYPEHAAPLADGMYLYTADLKTAELAGYFVKYAGGQLSSTHIWNARLGGHNSEQQIIGVAGKNPIEHVHSQGRVLGDRSVLYKYINPNLVAFVTQAPDSTHKSVLNLYLVDVVSGSVVFTMTHRKVRAPLSIVHSENWLAYSYFNEKLRRTEITTIELYEGKSQANSSVWSSLQAPPMPLVERQSYILPTIVEALRETITERGITNKHVLIGTASGSIVEMPWHLLDPRRPIASTTQGREEGAIPYIPELPLPTESHINYNQTVARLRNIYTAPSGLESTCLVVATGLDLFVTRVAPSKTFDLLKEDFDYILISIVLVALTSGSLIVKHLASRKLLKQAWK
;
A
#
# COMPACT_ATOMS: atom_id res chain seq x y z
N PRO A 1 33.82 8.42 -2.08
CA PRO A 1 34.03 7.05 -1.52
C PRO A 1 35.26 7.10 -0.61
N SER A 2 35.13 6.63 0.63
CA SER A 2 36.22 6.50 1.58
C SER A 2 36.78 5.09 1.55
N LEU A 3 38.10 4.94 1.52
CA LEU A 3 38.75 3.63 1.70
C LEU A 3 38.48 3.19 3.15
N SER A 4 37.78 2.07 3.31
CA SER A 4 37.46 1.52 4.63
C SER A 4 38.50 0.53 5.12
N ASN A 5 38.99 -0.35 4.23
CA ASN A 5 39.98 -1.36 4.55
C ASN A 5 40.70 -1.87 3.29
N PHE A 6 41.86 -2.50 3.43
CA PHE A 6 42.53 -3.20 2.33
C PHE A 6 43.30 -4.42 2.85
N ASP A 7 43.34 -5.49 2.04
CA ASP A 7 44.15 -6.69 2.30
C ASP A 7 45.02 -6.99 1.08
N CYS A 8 46.33 -7.19 1.30
CA CYS A 8 47.29 -7.45 0.24
C CYS A 8 47.98 -8.80 0.49
N LYS A 9 47.71 -9.77 -0.38
CA LYS A 9 48.40 -11.08 -0.36
C LYS A 9 49.49 -11.15 -1.40
N GLN A 10 50.63 -11.71 -1.03
CA GLN A 10 51.74 -11.94 -1.95
C GLN A 10 51.34 -13.00 -2.97
N LYS A 11 51.60 -12.76 -4.26
CA LYS A 11 51.32 -13.75 -5.31
C LYS A 11 52.24 -14.96 -5.12
N ARG A 12 51.70 -16.17 -5.37
CA ARG A 12 52.45 -17.44 -5.25
C ARG A 12 53.75 -17.48 -6.07
N ASN A 13 53.85 -16.68 -7.14
CA ASN A 13 55.01 -16.62 -8.03
C ASN A 13 56.05 -15.56 -7.61
N GLY A 14 55.90 -14.90 -6.46
CA GLY A 14 56.82 -13.84 -6.00
C GLY A 14 56.68 -12.49 -6.73
N GLU A 15 56.12 -12.48 -7.94
CA GLU A 15 55.91 -11.28 -8.76
C GLU A 15 54.68 -10.46 -8.33
N GLY A 16 54.84 -9.69 -7.25
CA GLY A 16 53.93 -8.62 -6.84
C GLY A 16 52.89 -8.99 -5.78
N LYS A 17 52.14 -7.99 -5.33
CA LYS A 17 51.06 -8.10 -4.34
C LYS A 17 49.70 -8.04 -5.02
N ASN A 18 48.81 -8.95 -4.66
CA ASN A 18 47.41 -8.91 -5.04
C ASN A 18 46.63 -8.26 -3.90
N CYS A 19 46.20 -7.01 -4.11
CA CYS A 19 45.49 -6.22 -3.11
C CYS A 19 44.00 -6.14 -3.41
N LEU A 20 43.19 -6.36 -2.37
CA LEU A 20 41.76 -6.12 -2.34
C LEU A 20 41.51 -4.84 -1.53
N PHE A 21 40.86 -3.86 -2.14
CA PHE A 21 40.48 -2.62 -1.48
C PHE A 21 38.98 -2.59 -1.25
N LEU A 22 38.55 -2.22 -0.06
CA LEU A 22 37.16 -2.00 0.31
C LEU A 22 36.89 -0.50 0.43
N PHE A 23 35.89 -0.03 -0.30
CA PHE A 23 35.43 1.35 -0.26
C PHE A 23 34.01 1.41 0.29
N SER A 24 33.77 2.34 1.20
CA SER A 24 32.42 2.75 1.61
C SER A 24 32.04 4.07 0.93
N SER A 25 30.80 4.18 0.47
CA SER A 25 30.27 5.44 -0.07
C SER A 25 29.41 6.16 0.96
N THR A 26 29.15 7.45 0.70
CA THR A 26 28.19 8.25 1.46
C THR A 26 26.74 7.77 1.28
N SER A 27 26.46 6.97 0.25
CA SER A 27 25.15 6.37 0.00
C SER A 27 25.02 4.96 0.60
N GLU A 28 25.80 4.65 1.64
CA GLU A 28 25.81 3.35 2.33
C GLU A 28 26.03 2.14 1.39
N SER A 29 26.88 2.30 0.37
CA SER A 29 27.28 1.20 -0.52
C SER A 29 28.71 0.75 -0.22
N ILE A 30 28.94 -0.55 -0.23
CA ILE A 30 30.26 -1.18 -0.02
C ILE A 30 30.73 -1.78 -1.33
N VAL A 31 31.91 -1.35 -1.81
CA VAL A 31 32.48 -1.80 -3.09
C VAL A 31 33.85 -2.41 -2.85
N ALA A 32 34.05 -3.64 -3.32
CA ALA A 32 35.33 -4.31 -3.29
C ALA A 32 36.01 -4.24 -4.65
N VAL A 33 37.24 -3.71 -4.69
CA VAL A 33 38.02 -3.50 -5.91
C VAL A 33 39.30 -4.32 -5.84
N GLN A 34 39.57 -5.06 -6.92
CA GLN A 34 40.77 -5.90 -7.04
C GLN A 34 41.35 -5.74 -8.46
N HIS A 35 42.64 -5.42 -8.57
CA HIS A 35 43.33 -5.16 -9.85
C HIS A 35 42.60 -4.14 -10.75
N GLY A 36 42.06 -3.06 -10.17
CA GLY A 36 41.34 -2.02 -10.92
C GLY A 36 39.96 -2.42 -11.42
N ARG A 37 39.45 -3.62 -11.08
CA ARG A 37 38.09 -4.06 -11.39
C ARG A 37 37.25 -4.21 -10.12
N VAL A 38 35.97 -3.85 -10.19
CA VAL A 38 35.01 -4.14 -9.12
C VAL A 38 34.77 -5.64 -9.08
N ARG A 39 35.08 -6.27 -7.94
CA ARG A 39 34.85 -7.70 -7.71
C ARG A 39 33.41 -7.97 -7.29
N TRP A 40 32.90 -7.15 -6.39
CA TRP A 40 31.51 -7.15 -5.98
C TRP A 40 31.12 -5.77 -5.42
N SER A 41 29.83 -5.48 -5.46
CA SER A 41 29.21 -4.32 -4.83
C SER A 41 28.07 -4.82 -3.95
N ARG A 42 27.93 -4.26 -2.76
CA ARG A 42 26.87 -4.57 -1.80
C ARG A 42 26.21 -3.28 -1.35
N GLU A 43 24.89 -3.25 -1.44
CA GLU A 43 24.08 -2.07 -1.16
C GLU A 43 23.46 -2.16 0.23
N GLU A 44 24.12 -1.60 1.25
CA GLU A 44 23.64 -1.64 2.64
C GLU A 44 22.55 -0.60 2.93
N SER A 45 22.38 0.41 2.05
CA SER A 45 21.29 1.39 2.16
C SER A 45 19.88 0.77 2.25
N LEU A 46 19.69 -0.44 1.70
CA LEU A 46 18.43 -1.18 1.78
C LEU A 46 18.08 -1.67 3.19
N ALA A 47 19.02 -1.69 4.14
CA ALA A 47 18.73 -1.99 5.54
C ALA A 47 17.99 -0.84 6.27
N ASN A 48 17.87 0.33 5.62
CA ASN A 48 17.21 1.52 6.17
C ASN A 48 16.16 2.07 5.19
N VAL A 49 15.25 1.21 4.72
CA VAL A 49 14.07 1.64 3.94
C VAL A 49 13.12 2.45 4.82
N ILE A 50 12.68 3.59 4.30
CA ILE A 50 11.76 4.52 4.98
C ILE A 50 10.38 4.55 4.35
N ASP A 51 10.27 4.28 3.04
CA ASP A 51 9.01 4.25 2.32
C ASP A 51 9.11 3.27 1.14
N SER A 52 7.99 2.65 0.78
CA SER A 52 7.94 1.72 -0.35
C SER A 52 6.61 1.82 -1.09
N GLN A 53 6.66 1.74 -2.41
CA GLN A 53 5.49 1.78 -3.27
C GLN A 53 5.58 0.68 -4.33
N PHE A 54 4.49 -0.06 -4.51
CA PHE A 54 4.30 -0.93 -5.66
C PHE A 54 3.74 -0.12 -6.82
N VAL A 55 4.47 -0.07 -7.92
CA VAL A 55 4.07 0.64 -9.13
C VAL A 55 3.72 -0.38 -10.22
N ASP A 56 2.53 -0.23 -10.81
CA ASP A 56 2.11 -1.07 -11.93
C ASP A 56 3.08 -0.91 -13.11
N LEU A 57 3.41 -2.03 -13.73
CA LEU A 57 4.22 -2.03 -14.96
C LEU A 57 3.39 -1.49 -16.15
N PRO A 58 4.05 -0.94 -17.18
CA PRO A 58 3.36 -0.53 -18.39
C PRO A 58 2.76 -1.72 -19.14
N LEU A 59 1.71 -1.46 -19.89
CA LEU A 59 1.11 -2.42 -20.82
C LEU A 59 2.12 -2.81 -21.91
N ALA A 60 1.92 -3.99 -22.51
CA ALA A 60 2.63 -4.35 -23.73
C ALA A 60 2.25 -3.38 -24.85
N ASP A 61 3.16 -3.10 -25.79
CA ASP A 61 2.92 -2.14 -26.89
C ASP A 61 1.67 -2.51 -27.72
N THR A 62 1.38 -3.81 -27.89
CA THR A 62 0.18 -4.32 -28.56
C THR A 62 -1.10 -4.04 -27.79
N GLU A 63 -1.06 -4.08 -26.46
CA GLU A 63 -2.21 -3.79 -25.59
C GLU A 63 -2.43 -2.29 -25.44
N GLY A 64 -1.34 -1.52 -25.29
CA GLY A 64 -1.39 -0.06 -25.20
C GLY A 64 -1.96 0.59 -26.47
N THR A 65 -1.61 0.07 -27.64
CA THR A 65 -2.20 0.52 -28.91
C THR A 65 -3.70 0.22 -29.00
N LEU A 66 -4.15 -0.92 -28.49
CA LEU A 66 -5.57 -1.27 -28.42
C LEU A 66 -6.34 -0.34 -27.47
N GLU A 67 -5.76 -0.02 -26.31
CA GLU A 67 -6.40 0.90 -25.36
C GLU A 67 -6.53 2.32 -25.96
N ASN A 68 -5.49 2.80 -26.63
CA ASN A 68 -5.51 4.11 -27.29
C ASN A 68 -6.54 4.16 -28.44
N GLU A 69 -6.72 3.05 -29.16
CA GLU A 69 -7.77 2.92 -30.18
C GLU A 69 -9.17 3.08 -29.57
N MET A 70 -9.43 2.51 -28.39
CA MET A 70 -10.74 2.62 -27.73
C MET A 70 -10.98 4.00 -27.11
N LYS A 71 -9.93 4.66 -26.60
CA LYS A 71 -10.03 5.99 -25.99
C LYS A 71 -10.12 7.14 -26.99
N GLY A 72 -9.71 6.92 -28.24
CA GLY A 72 -9.72 7.98 -29.25
C GLY A 72 -11.13 8.50 -29.54
N LYS A 73 -11.37 9.80 -29.35
CA LYS A 73 -12.61 10.51 -29.70
C LYS A 73 -12.83 10.51 -31.22
N ALA A 74 -13.36 9.43 -31.77
CA ALA A 74 -13.85 9.42 -33.16
C ALA A 74 -15.17 10.19 -33.20
N GLY A 75 -15.24 11.26 -34.00
CA GLY A 75 -16.41 12.12 -34.09
C GLY A 75 -17.63 11.47 -34.77
N ASP A 76 -17.42 10.36 -35.49
CA ASP A 76 -18.48 9.63 -36.21
C ASP A 76 -18.32 8.11 -36.10
N ILE A 77 -19.43 7.37 -36.07
CA ILE A 77 -19.50 5.91 -35.92
C ILE A 77 -18.80 5.21 -37.07
N ALA A 78 -18.97 5.69 -38.30
CA ALA A 78 -18.33 5.11 -39.48
C ALA A 78 -16.80 5.22 -39.40
N SER A 79 -16.29 6.36 -38.92
CA SER A 79 -14.85 6.58 -38.70
C SER A 79 -14.29 5.68 -37.60
N ALA A 80 -15.05 5.48 -36.51
CA ALA A 80 -14.68 4.56 -35.42
C ALA A 80 -14.63 3.10 -35.91
N PHE A 81 -15.61 2.69 -36.71
CA PHE A 81 -15.68 1.35 -37.29
C PHE A 81 -14.55 1.10 -38.28
N LEU A 82 -14.28 2.04 -39.19
CA LEU A 82 -13.18 1.93 -40.15
C LEU A 82 -11.84 1.87 -39.43
N ARG A 83 -11.64 2.74 -38.41
CA ARG A 83 -10.45 2.69 -37.56
C ARG A 83 -10.28 1.30 -36.93
N ARG A 84 -11.35 0.74 -36.36
CA ARG A 84 -11.33 -0.58 -35.74
C ARG A 84 -10.96 -1.71 -36.71
N ILE A 85 -11.56 -1.74 -37.89
CA ILE A 85 -11.19 -2.73 -38.91
C ILE A 85 -9.72 -2.58 -39.30
N THR A 86 -9.25 -1.35 -39.52
CA THR A 86 -7.85 -1.12 -39.90
C THR A 86 -6.89 -1.56 -38.81
N THR A 87 -7.16 -1.28 -37.54
CA THR A 87 -6.30 -1.71 -36.43
C THR A 87 -6.31 -3.23 -36.27
N GLN A 88 -7.47 -3.87 -36.37
CA GLN A 88 -7.57 -5.33 -36.31
C GLN A 88 -6.84 -6.01 -37.47
N ALA A 89 -6.91 -5.45 -38.69
CA ALA A 89 -6.16 -5.95 -39.84
C ALA A 89 -4.63 -5.82 -39.62
N VAL A 90 -4.18 -4.69 -39.04
CA VAL A 90 -2.78 -4.50 -38.64
C VAL A 90 -2.37 -5.50 -37.56
N GLN A 91 -3.23 -5.79 -36.59
CA GLN A 91 -2.97 -6.78 -35.54
C GLN A 91 -2.85 -8.20 -36.13
N ILE A 92 -3.74 -8.62 -37.03
CA ILE A 92 -3.65 -9.91 -37.73
C ILE A 92 -2.35 -10.00 -38.52
N ARG A 93 -1.98 -8.94 -39.25
CA ARG A 93 -0.70 -8.87 -39.95
C ARG A 93 0.48 -9.01 -38.97
N SER A 94 0.42 -8.32 -37.83
CA SER A 94 1.47 -8.38 -36.81
C SER A 94 1.61 -9.76 -36.18
N LEU A 95 0.50 -10.46 -35.92
CA LEU A 95 0.47 -11.84 -35.43
C LEU A 95 1.14 -12.78 -36.43
N PHE A 96 0.78 -12.68 -37.72
CA PHE A 96 1.37 -13.50 -38.77
C PHE A 96 2.88 -13.24 -38.92
N LEU A 97 3.31 -11.97 -38.91
CA LEU A 97 4.73 -11.61 -38.95
C LEU A 97 5.48 -12.09 -37.70
N HIS A 98 4.86 -12.08 -36.52
CA HIS A 98 5.47 -12.57 -35.30
C HIS A 98 5.66 -14.09 -35.32
N VAL A 99 4.67 -14.86 -35.80
CA VAL A 99 4.77 -16.32 -35.99
C VAL A 99 5.90 -16.68 -36.96
N ILE A 100 6.18 -15.84 -37.96
CA ILE A 100 7.24 -16.04 -38.96
C ILE A 100 8.60 -15.44 -38.51
N GLY A 101 8.66 -14.75 -37.36
CA GLY A 101 9.88 -14.16 -36.83
C GLY A 101 10.33 -12.84 -37.48
N LEU A 102 9.46 -12.18 -38.25
CA LEU A 102 9.71 -10.89 -38.93
C LEU A 102 8.99 -9.71 -38.25
N GLY A 103 8.65 -9.84 -36.96
CA GLY A 103 7.97 -8.80 -36.19
C GLY A 103 8.88 -7.59 -35.86
N PRO A 104 8.29 -6.43 -35.51
CA PRO A 104 9.06 -5.29 -35.01
C PRO A 104 9.83 -5.66 -33.73
N PRO A 105 11.02 -5.10 -33.51
CA PRO A 105 11.80 -5.39 -32.31
C PRO A 105 11.07 -4.88 -31.06
N PRO A 106 11.07 -5.63 -29.95
CA PRO A 106 10.43 -5.21 -28.71
C PRO A 106 11.14 -3.99 -28.11
N THR A 107 10.37 -3.13 -27.44
CA THR A 107 10.86 -1.95 -26.71
C THR A 107 11.82 -2.35 -25.57
N ASP A 108 12.71 -1.47 -25.13
CA ASP A 108 13.70 -1.79 -24.08
C ASP A 108 13.05 -2.25 -22.75
N THR A 109 11.87 -1.74 -22.41
CA THR A 109 11.08 -2.22 -21.26
C THR A 109 10.61 -3.66 -21.44
N GLN A 110 10.14 -4.01 -22.64
CA GLN A 110 9.74 -5.36 -23.00
C GLN A 110 10.94 -6.31 -23.03
N ARG A 111 12.10 -5.86 -23.55
CA ARG A 111 13.36 -6.61 -23.51
C ARG A 111 13.84 -6.86 -22.07
N ALA A 112 13.59 -5.91 -21.18
CA ALA A 112 13.88 -6.05 -19.76
C ALA A 112 12.85 -6.91 -19.01
N GLY A 113 11.77 -7.37 -19.67
CA GLY A 113 10.68 -8.12 -19.04
C GLY A 113 9.79 -7.27 -18.13
N LEU A 114 9.88 -5.94 -18.20
CA LEU A 114 9.13 -5.01 -17.35
C LEU A 114 7.77 -4.66 -17.98
N VAL A 115 6.95 -5.67 -18.18
CA VAL A 115 5.60 -5.56 -18.76
C VAL A 115 4.61 -6.12 -17.76
N ARG A 116 3.46 -5.48 -17.67
CA ARG A 116 2.36 -5.94 -16.82
C ARG A 116 1.92 -7.34 -17.20
N ASP A 117 1.72 -8.19 -16.20
CA ASP A 117 1.07 -9.50 -16.35
C ASP A 117 -0.46 -9.37 -16.32
N SER A 118 -1.16 -10.37 -16.86
CA SER A 118 -2.63 -10.36 -16.93
C SER A 118 -3.31 -10.21 -15.56
N PHE A 119 -2.66 -10.69 -14.50
CA PHE A 119 -3.19 -10.68 -13.13
C PHE A 119 -2.69 -9.50 -12.28
N GLY A 120 -1.80 -8.65 -12.80
CA GLY A 120 -1.23 -7.53 -12.06
C GLY A 120 -0.45 -7.96 -10.80
N LEU A 121 0.14 -9.15 -10.80
CA LEU A 121 1.04 -9.62 -9.74
C LEU A 121 2.47 -9.08 -9.94
N HIS A 122 2.85 -8.82 -11.19
CA HIS A 122 4.17 -8.31 -11.55
C HIS A 122 4.18 -6.78 -11.49
N LYS A 123 4.92 -6.22 -10.53
CA LYS A 123 4.99 -4.78 -10.25
C LYS A 123 6.43 -4.35 -9.99
N MET A 124 6.72 -3.08 -10.31
CA MET A 124 7.97 -2.45 -9.92
C MET A 124 7.88 -2.02 -8.45
N LEU A 125 8.71 -2.60 -7.59
CA LEU A 125 8.85 -2.18 -6.20
C LEU A 125 9.84 -1.01 -6.14
N VAL A 126 9.35 0.18 -5.81
CA VAL A 126 10.17 1.38 -5.63
C VAL A 126 10.44 1.58 -4.14
N LEU A 127 11.70 1.49 -3.75
CA LEU A 127 12.15 1.63 -2.36
C LEU A 127 12.90 2.95 -2.17
N LEU A 128 12.51 3.71 -1.14
CA LEU A 128 13.21 4.91 -0.71
C LEU A 128 13.93 4.63 0.61
N THR A 129 15.22 4.97 0.67
CA THR A 129 16.09 4.75 1.84
C THR A 129 16.36 6.05 2.59
N ARG A 130 16.71 5.94 3.88
CA ARG A 130 17.07 7.08 4.73
C ARG A 130 18.25 7.89 4.17
N ALA A 131 19.20 7.24 3.51
CA ALA A 131 20.37 7.87 2.89
C ALA A 131 20.04 8.64 1.59
N GLY A 132 18.78 8.73 1.18
CA GLY A 132 18.38 9.40 -0.08
C GLY A 132 18.71 8.58 -1.32
N LYS A 133 18.92 7.26 -1.17
CA LYS A 133 19.06 6.31 -2.30
C LYS A 133 17.72 5.65 -2.61
N ILE A 134 17.46 5.44 -3.88
CA ILE A 134 16.20 4.93 -4.43
C ILE A 134 16.51 3.75 -5.32
N PHE A 135 15.68 2.72 -5.24
CA PHE A 135 15.83 1.49 -6.02
C PHE A 135 14.53 1.15 -6.73
N GLY A 136 14.65 0.72 -7.99
CA GLY A 136 13.60 0.01 -8.71
C GLY A 136 13.92 -1.47 -8.75
N ILE A 137 13.18 -2.25 -7.97
CA ILE A 137 13.36 -3.69 -7.84
C ILE A 137 12.16 -4.39 -8.46
N ASP A 138 12.42 -5.40 -9.27
CA ASP A 138 11.37 -6.29 -9.75
C ASP A 138 10.87 -7.17 -8.59
N ASN A 139 9.56 -7.12 -8.30
CA ASN A 139 8.99 -7.84 -7.17
C ASN A 139 8.98 -9.38 -7.36
N VAL A 140 9.06 -9.88 -8.60
CA VAL A 140 9.09 -11.32 -8.89
C VAL A 140 10.52 -11.86 -8.86
N SER A 141 11.43 -11.23 -9.60
CA SER A 141 12.82 -11.72 -9.70
C SER A 141 13.76 -11.23 -8.61
N GLY A 142 13.39 -10.15 -7.89
CA GLY A 142 14.27 -9.46 -6.95
C GLY A 142 15.42 -8.70 -7.62
N LYS A 143 15.45 -8.61 -8.96
CA LYS A 143 16.52 -7.93 -9.71
C LYS A 143 16.41 -6.42 -9.56
N HIS A 144 17.54 -5.77 -9.30
CA HIS A 144 17.64 -4.31 -9.31
C HIS A 144 17.74 -3.83 -10.77
N HIS A 145 16.73 -3.11 -11.26
CA HIS A 145 16.72 -2.57 -12.63
C HIS A 145 17.44 -1.23 -12.72
N TRP A 146 17.24 -0.38 -11.72
CA TRP A 146 17.88 0.93 -11.66
C TRP A 146 18.07 1.34 -10.20
N GLN A 147 19.05 2.22 -9.98
CA GLN A 147 19.30 2.84 -8.70
C GLN A 147 19.64 4.31 -8.91
N LEU A 148 19.21 5.15 -7.98
CA LEU A 148 19.40 6.59 -8.03
C LEU A 148 19.77 7.10 -6.63
N HIS A 149 20.63 8.11 -6.54
CA HIS A 149 20.99 8.73 -5.28
C HIS A 149 20.77 10.25 -5.37
N LEU A 150 20.06 10.79 -4.38
CA LEU A 150 19.81 12.21 -4.22
C LEU A 150 20.71 12.76 -3.11
N PRO A 151 21.82 13.45 -3.45
CA PRO A 151 22.68 14.05 -2.44
C PRO A 151 21.96 15.22 -1.76
N ASN A 152 22.24 15.43 -0.46
CA ASN A 152 21.73 16.55 0.33
C ASN A 152 20.19 16.63 0.51
N VAL A 153 19.47 15.54 0.22
CA VAL A 153 18.04 15.43 0.52
C VAL A 153 17.87 14.54 1.74
N ILE A 154 17.21 15.06 2.77
CA ILE A 154 16.98 14.36 4.05
C ILE A 154 15.51 14.43 4.46
N GLY A 155 15.14 13.68 5.50
CA GLY A 155 13.80 13.71 6.11
C GLY A 155 13.42 15.09 6.64
N PHE A 156 12.13 15.29 6.90
CA PHE A 156 11.55 16.55 7.35
C PHE A 156 11.97 16.93 8.79
N ALA A 157 11.38 17.97 9.35
CA ALA A 157 11.56 18.31 10.77
C ALA A 157 10.88 17.26 11.68
N ASN A 158 11.21 17.25 12.97
CA ASN A 158 10.59 16.35 13.97
C ASN A 158 10.77 14.84 13.70
N ASP A 159 11.90 14.43 13.11
CA ASP A 159 12.24 13.03 12.79
C ASP A 159 11.29 12.35 11.77
N GLU A 160 10.45 13.15 11.09
CA GLU A 160 9.63 12.69 9.97
C GLU A 160 10.52 12.32 8.78
N GLN A 161 10.25 11.17 8.17
CA GLN A 161 11.03 10.65 7.05
C GLN A 161 10.56 11.25 5.71
N MET A 162 11.40 11.16 4.67
CA MET A 162 11.03 11.55 3.31
C MET A 162 9.81 10.73 2.83
N ARG A 163 9.02 11.28 1.92
CA ARG A 163 7.80 10.63 1.40
C ARG A 163 7.96 10.32 -0.08
N LEU A 164 7.56 9.12 -0.48
CA LEU A 164 7.49 8.67 -1.86
C LEU A 164 6.02 8.68 -2.31
N ILE A 165 5.71 9.51 -3.30
CA ILE A 165 4.35 9.72 -3.80
C ILE A 165 4.24 9.25 -5.24
N VAL A 166 3.22 8.44 -5.52
CA VAL A 166 2.83 8.08 -6.90
C VAL A 166 1.85 9.14 -7.42
N GLN A 167 2.28 9.98 -8.36
CA GLN A 167 1.42 11.02 -8.96
C GLN A 167 0.63 10.49 -10.15
N ARG A 168 1.24 9.61 -10.96
CA ARG A 168 0.60 8.98 -12.12
C ARG A 168 1.06 7.53 -12.26
N SER A 169 0.09 6.62 -12.38
CA SER A 169 0.34 5.19 -12.62
C SER A 169 0.68 4.91 -14.09
N ALA A 170 1.16 3.70 -14.40
CA ALA A 170 1.42 3.27 -15.77
C ALA A 170 0.14 2.87 -16.54
N LYS A 171 -1.06 3.07 -15.97
CA LYS A 171 -2.35 2.71 -16.58
C LYS A 171 -2.76 3.61 -17.74
N HIS A 172 -2.19 4.80 -17.87
CA HIS A 172 -2.62 5.79 -18.86
C HIS A 172 -1.68 5.79 -20.07
N PHE A 173 -1.77 4.80 -20.96
CA PHE A 173 -1.00 4.83 -22.22
C PHE A 173 -1.47 5.99 -23.12
N PRO A 174 -0.59 6.79 -23.75
CA PRO A 174 0.88 6.67 -23.84
C PRO A 174 1.68 7.50 -22.80
N LEU A 175 1.02 8.06 -21.78
CA LEU A 175 1.66 8.90 -20.78
C LEU A 175 2.60 8.09 -19.87
N GLN A 176 3.75 8.67 -19.54
CA GLN A 176 4.74 7.97 -18.71
C GLN A 176 4.35 8.00 -17.22
N PRO A 177 4.54 6.90 -16.46
CA PRO A 177 4.32 6.91 -15.02
C PRO A 177 5.25 7.92 -14.32
N LEU A 178 4.78 8.50 -13.23
CA LEU A 178 5.48 9.57 -12.51
C LEU A 178 5.38 9.37 -11.01
N CYS A 179 6.55 9.34 -10.36
CA CYS A 179 6.68 9.36 -8.91
C CYS A 179 7.47 10.61 -8.48
N THR A 180 7.16 11.08 -7.28
CA THR A 180 7.76 12.26 -6.68
C THR A 180 8.21 11.97 -5.27
N ILE A 181 9.48 12.29 -4.99
CA ILE A 181 10.02 12.25 -3.63
C ILE A 181 9.93 13.64 -3.05
N LEU A 182 9.45 13.73 -1.81
CA LEU A 182 9.47 14.96 -1.05
C LEU A 182 10.37 14.78 0.18
N GLY A 183 11.22 15.78 0.40
CA GLY A 183 12.06 15.88 1.57
C GLY A 183 12.43 17.34 1.83
N LYS A 184 13.47 17.55 2.63
CA LYS A 184 14.09 18.87 2.80
C LYS A 184 15.54 18.85 2.36
N ASN A 185 16.03 20.01 1.93
CA ASN A 185 17.44 20.22 1.67
C ASN A 185 18.20 20.27 3.00
N ALA A 186 19.30 19.52 3.11
CA ALA A 186 20.11 19.44 4.32
C ALA A 186 20.72 20.78 4.75
N VAL A 187 20.98 21.70 3.81
CA VAL A 187 21.64 22.99 4.06
C VAL A 187 20.63 24.10 4.33
N SER A 188 19.66 24.31 3.42
CA SER A 188 18.69 25.42 3.56
C SER A 188 17.52 25.08 4.49
N GLY A 189 17.21 23.79 4.66
CA GLY A 189 16.02 23.32 5.36
C GLY A 189 14.72 23.53 4.59
N ASN A 190 14.77 24.06 3.37
CA ASN A 190 13.61 24.22 2.50
C ASN A 190 13.18 22.89 1.89
N GLY A 191 11.93 22.81 1.45
CA GLY A 191 11.39 21.63 0.79
C GLY A 191 12.07 21.35 -0.55
N VAL A 192 12.15 20.08 -0.91
CA VAL A 192 12.69 19.60 -2.18
C VAL A 192 11.74 18.58 -2.76
N LEU A 193 11.41 18.73 -4.05
CA LEU A 193 10.70 17.71 -4.82
C LEU A 193 11.64 17.11 -5.87
N TYR A 194 11.60 15.79 -6.03
CA TYR A 194 12.32 15.12 -7.10
C TYR A 194 11.36 14.23 -7.89
N ARG A 195 11.15 14.60 -9.16
CA ARG A 195 10.27 13.88 -10.10
C ARG A 195 11.05 12.90 -10.98
N PHE A 196 10.57 11.66 -11.07
CA PHE A 196 11.20 10.63 -11.89
C PHE A 196 10.19 9.60 -12.40
N ASN A 197 10.58 8.90 -13.45
CA ASN A 197 9.84 7.76 -13.97
C ASN A 197 10.20 6.51 -13.13
N PRO A 198 9.25 5.91 -12.41
CA PRO A 198 9.51 4.78 -11.52
C PRO A 198 9.90 3.48 -12.23
N ILE A 199 9.64 3.35 -13.54
CA ILE A 199 9.97 2.13 -14.29
C ILE A 199 11.43 2.18 -14.77
N THR A 200 11.89 3.35 -15.19
CA THR A 200 13.23 3.52 -15.78
C THR A 200 14.25 4.17 -14.84
N GLY A 201 13.80 4.82 -13.76
CA GLY A 201 14.64 5.60 -12.86
C GLY A 201 15.13 6.93 -13.43
N LYS A 202 14.72 7.28 -14.66
CA LYS A 202 15.12 8.52 -15.32
C LYS A 202 14.37 9.72 -14.76
N VAL A 203 15.05 10.86 -14.73
CA VAL A 203 14.48 12.16 -14.36
C VAL A 203 13.29 12.48 -15.27
N ALA A 204 12.20 12.96 -14.69
CA ALA A 204 11.01 13.37 -15.43
C ALA A 204 10.61 14.80 -15.04
N GLU A 205 10.05 15.56 -15.98
CA GLU A 205 9.43 16.88 -15.77
C GLU A 205 10.29 17.83 -14.88
N GLY A 206 11.51 18.16 -15.32
CA GLY A 206 12.37 19.13 -14.62
C GLY A 206 13.11 18.61 -13.38
N GLY A 207 12.85 17.38 -12.94
CA GLY A 207 13.68 16.68 -11.96
C GLY A 207 13.67 17.26 -10.54
N LEU A 208 14.86 17.61 -10.03
CA LEU A 208 15.03 18.13 -8.67
C LEU A 208 14.63 19.60 -8.63
N VAL A 209 13.52 19.90 -7.97
CA VAL A 209 13.01 21.25 -7.74
C VAL A 209 13.18 21.61 -6.28
N GLN A 210 13.96 22.65 -6.02
CA GLN A 210 14.11 23.22 -4.69
C GLN A 210 13.05 24.29 -4.46
N LEU A 211 12.32 24.19 -3.35
CA LEU A 211 11.33 25.18 -2.96
C LEU A 211 11.98 26.31 -2.17
N ASP A 212 11.33 27.47 -2.20
CA ASP A 212 11.77 28.64 -1.43
C ASP A 212 11.26 28.64 0.02
N TYR A 213 10.51 27.61 0.39
CA TYR A 213 9.77 27.53 1.64
C TYR A 213 9.87 26.15 2.30
N ARG A 214 9.45 26.04 3.56
CA ARG A 214 9.62 24.83 4.38
C ARG A 214 8.31 24.06 4.44
N ILE A 215 8.33 22.80 4.00
CA ILE A 215 7.12 21.97 4.00
C ILE A 215 6.74 21.61 5.45
N LYS A 216 5.53 21.98 5.85
CA LYS A 216 4.89 21.65 7.14
C LYS A 216 3.98 20.43 7.01
N GLN A 217 3.22 20.34 5.92
CA GLN A 217 2.31 19.22 5.63
C GLN A 217 2.15 19.05 4.12
N LEU A 218 1.80 17.84 3.69
CA LEU A 218 1.42 17.52 2.32
C LEU A 218 0.12 16.72 2.24
N SER A 219 -0.56 16.81 1.11
CA SER A 219 -1.70 15.97 0.74
C SER A 219 -1.74 15.77 -0.79
N LEU A 220 -2.39 14.71 -1.25
CA LEU A 220 -2.60 14.44 -2.67
C LEU A 220 -3.96 14.97 -3.12
N LEU A 221 -3.99 15.64 -4.25
CA LEU A 221 -5.21 16.08 -4.93
C LEU A 221 -5.75 14.98 -5.86
N GLY A 222 -6.97 15.19 -6.35
CA GLY A 222 -7.56 14.37 -7.39
C GLY A 222 -6.76 14.38 -8.70
N GLU A 223 -7.09 13.44 -9.59
CA GLU A 223 -6.48 13.34 -10.91
C GLU A 223 -6.97 14.46 -11.82
N THR A 224 -6.04 15.13 -12.51
CA THR A 224 -6.37 16.11 -13.54
C THR A 224 -6.93 15.43 -14.79
N GLU A 225 -7.95 16.01 -15.43
CA GLU A 225 -8.57 15.42 -16.64
C GLU A 225 -7.65 15.30 -17.85
N LYS A 226 -6.69 16.22 -18.01
CA LYS A 226 -5.83 16.29 -19.20
C LYS A 226 -4.70 15.26 -19.14
N ASP A 227 -3.96 15.25 -18.04
CA ASP A 227 -2.68 14.52 -17.92
C ASP A 227 -2.74 13.34 -16.94
N PHE A 228 -3.91 13.07 -16.35
CA PHE A 228 -4.15 12.06 -15.30
C PHE A 228 -3.13 12.12 -14.16
N LEU A 229 -2.74 13.34 -13.80
CA LEU A 229 -1.74 13.63 -12.79
C LEU A 229 -2.43 14.01 -11.48
N LYS A 230 -2.01 13.39 -10.37
CA LYS A 230 -2.42 13.82 -9.03
C LYS A 230 -1.55 14.98 -8.57
N GLY A 231 -2.15 16.14 -8.37
CA GLY A 231 -1.46 17.31 -7.81
C GLY A 231 -1.01 17.07 -6.36
N ILE A 232 0.06 17.72 -5.94
CA ILE A 232 0.53 17.69 -4.55
C ILE A 232 0.19 19.04 -3.91
N LEU A 233 -0.61 19.00 -2.85
CA LEU A 233 -0.96 20.14 -2.03
C LEU A 233 0.04 20.24 -0.87
N LEU A 234 0.71 21.39 -0.73
CA LEU A 234 1.75 21.64 0.27
C LEU A 234 1.32 22.81 1.17
N LEU A 235 1.45 22.61 2.48
CA LEU A 235 1.36 23.67 3.49
C LEU A 235 2.77 24.07 3.92
N ASP A 236 3.09 25.36 3.81
CA ASP A 236 4.35 25.93 4.28
C ASP A 236 4.33 26.19 5.81
N ALA A 237 5.51 26.36 6.40
CA ALA A 237 5.71 26.81 7.77
C ALA A 237 5.02 28.16 8.08
N SER A 238 4.88 29.05 7.08
CA SER A 238 4.09 30.29 7.21
C SER A 238 2.57 30.08 7.06
N ASN A 239 2.12 28.83 7.03
CA ASN A 239 0.75 28.39 6.74
C ASN A 239 0.24 28.79 5.34
N LYS A 240 1.11 29.23 4.42
CA LYS A 240 0.73 29.44 3.01
C LYS A 240 0.58 28.10 2.29
N VAL A 241 -0.31 28.06 1.31
CA VAL A 241 -0.62 26.84 0.57
C VAL A 241 -0.11 26.96 -0.86
N HIS A 242 0.52 25.89 -1.32
CA HIS A 242 1.11 25.77 -2.64
C HIS A 242 0.66 24.46 -3.28
N VAL A 243 0.45 24.46 -4.59
CA VAL A 243 0.08 23.26 -5.34
C VAL A 243 1.08 23.02 -6.44
N TYR A 244 1.49 21.77 -6.58
CA TYR A 244 2.43 21.35 -7.61
C TYR A 244 1.91 20.15 -8.41
N PRO A 245 1.83 20.24 -9.74
CA PRO A 245 2.07 21.42 -10.59
C PRO A 245 0.96 22.48 -10.48
N GLU A 246 1.26 23.72 -10.86
CA GLU A 246 0.35 24.88 -10.67
C GLU A 246 -1.01 24.74 -11.37
N HIS A 247 -1.07 24.05 -12.51
CA HIS A 247 -2.33 23.84 -13.23
C HIS A 247 -3.34 22.98 -12.45
N ALA A 248 -2.89 22.24 -11.42
CA ALA A 248 -3.76 21.48 -10.53
C ALA A 248 -4.33 22.32 -9.38
N ALA A 249 -3.93 23.59 -9.25
CA ALA A 249 -4.39 24.49 -8.18
C ALA A 249 -5.93 24.59 -8.03
N PRO A 250 -6.74 24.60 -9.11
CA PRO A 250 -8.19 24.63 -8.97
C PRO A 250 -8.77 23.42 -8.22
N LEU A 251 -8.11 22.26 -8.27
CA LEU A 251 -8.55 21.04 -7.57
C LEU A 251 -8.31 21.09 -6.05
N ALA A 252 -7.56 22.08 -5.56
CA ALA A 252 -7.33 22.26 -4.14
C ALA A 252 -8.45 23.05 -3.44
N ASP A 253 -9.38 23.65 -4.19
CA ASP A 253 -10.51 24.36 -3.60
C ASP A 253 -11.38 23.41 -2.78
N GLY A 254 -11.72 23.80 -1.56
CA GLY A 254 -12.55 22.99 -0.68
C GLY A 254 -11.80 21.90 0.08
N MET A 255 -10.47 21.80 -0.06
CA MET A 255 -9.67 20.80 0.65
C MET A 255 -9.38 21.21 2.09
N TYR A 256 -9.30 20.21 2.98
CA TYR A 256 -8.91 20.39 4.38
C TYR A 256 -7.53 19.80 4.65
N LEU A 257 -6.77 20.47 5.50
CA LEU A 257 -5.45 20.06 5.96
C LEU A 257 -5.41 20.10 7.49
N TYR A 258 -4.58 19.26 8.10
CA TYR A 258 -4.41 19.23 9.56
C TYR A 258 -2.95 19.03 9.97
N THR A 259 -2.46 19.84 10.89
CA THR A 259 -1.11 19.71 11.42
C THR A 259 -1.15 19.20 12.84
N ALA A 260 -0.26 18.27 13.19
CA ALA A 260 -0.11 17.76 14.54
C ALA A 260 1.33 17.98 15.00
N ASP A 261 1.50 18.66 16.14
CA ASP A 261 2.81 18.77 16.79
C ASP A 261 2.98 17.64 17.80
N LEU A 262 4.01 16.82 17.59
CA LEU A 262 4.27 15.63 18.41
C LEU A 262 4.61 15.98 19.87
N LYS A 263 5.29 17.10 20.10
CA LYS A 263 5.80 17.46 21.44
C LYS A 263 4.74 18.12 22.31
N THR A 264 3.96 19.03 21.73
CA THR A 264 2.92 19.79 22.44
C THR A 264 1.56 19.11 22.39
N ALA A 265 1.40 18.12 21.50
CA ALA A 265 0.14 17.48 21.18
C ALA A 265 -0.97 18.48 20.79
N GLU A 266 -0.57 19.58 20.14
CA GLU A 266 -1.48 20.56 19.55
C GLU A 266 -1.81 20.17 18.10
N LEU A 267 -3.11 20.10 17.82
CA LEU A 267 -3.70 19.85 16.52
C LEU A 267 -4.31 21.14 15.99
N ALA A 268 -4.13 21.41 14.70
CA ALA A 268 -4.73 22.56 14.02
C ALA A 268 -5.25 22.16 12.65
N GLY A 269 -6.46 22.59 12.31
CA GLY A 269 -7.10 22.37 11.01
C GLY A 269 -7.12 23.63 10.15
N TYR A 270 -6.95 23.45 8.84
CA TYR A 270 -6.92 24.50 7.84
C TYR A 270 -7.84 24.14 6.67
N PHE A 271 -8.55 25.14 6.15
CA PHE A 271 -9.33 25.04 4.91
C PHE A 271 -8.62 25.77 3.79
N VAL A 272 -8.60 25.15 2.61
CA VAL A 272 -7.98 25.70 1.41
C VAL A 272 -9.07 26.27 0.51
N LYS A 273 -8.91 27.55 0.14
CA LYS A 273 -9.79 28.24 -0.80
C LYS A 273 -8.99 28.74 -1.99
N TYR A 274 -9.47 28.43 -3.20
CA TYR A 274 -8.94 28.95 -4.46
C TYR A 274 -9.88 30.02 -5.01
N ALA A 275 -9.44 31.28 -4.99
CA ALA A 275 -10.23 32.40 -5.49
C ALA A 275 -9.35 33.38 -6.25
N GLY A 276 -9.83 33.86 -7.41
CA GLY A 276 -9.11 34.86 -8.21
C GLY A 276 -7.72 34.41 -8.70
N GLY A 277 -7.50 33.10 -8.86
CA GLY A 277 -6.19 32.55 -9.26
C GLY A 277 -5.19 32.37 -8.12
N GLN A 278 -5.58 32.65 -6.88
CA GLN A 278 -4.71 32.54 -5.70
C GLN A 278 -5.24 31.51 -4.70
N LEU A 279 -4.31 30.75 -4.12
CA LEU A 279 -4.59 29.83 -3.01
C LEU A 279 -4.43 30.56 -1.68
N SER A 280 -5.40 30.39 -0.81
CA SER A 280 -5.37 30.88 0.57
C SER A 280 -5.72 29.76 1.53
N SER A 281 -5.14 29.81 2.73
CA SER A 281 -5.49 28.90 3.82
C SER A 281 -6.13 29.69 4.96
N THR A 282 -7.17 29.13 5.54
CA THR A 282 -7.84 29.69 6.72
C THR A 282 -7.81 28.66 7.83
N HIS A 283 -7.29 29.03 8.99
CA HIS A 283 -7.33 28.20 10.18
C HIS A 283 -8.78 28.09 10.70
N ILE A 284 -9.28 26.87 10.90
CA ILE A 284 -10.70 26.63 11.27
C ILE A 284 -10.84 26.21 12.74
N TRP A 285 -10.00 25.29 13.19
CA TRP A 285 -10.15 24.67 14.50
C TRP A 285 -8.77 24.34 15.08
N ASN A 286 -8.68 24.33 16.41
CA ASN A 286 -7.53 23.84 17.15
C ASN A 286 -7.98 22.90 18.26
N ALA A 287 -7.21 21.85 18.52
CA ALA A 287 -7.43 20.94 19.62
C ALA A 287 -6.12 20.66 20.35
N ARG A 288 -6.13 20.72 21.68
CA ARG A 288 -4.95 20.43 22.51
C ARG A 288 -5.14 19.11 23.23
N LEU A 289 -4.41 18.10 22.80
CA LEU A 289 -4.41 16.76 23.40
C LEU A 289 -3.37 16.62 24.52
N GLY A 290 -2.52 17.64 24.74
CA GLY A 290 -1.46 17.65 25.75
C GLY A 290 -1.91 17.60 27.22
N GLY A 291 -3.22 17.56 27.49
CA GLY A 291 -3.78 17.69 28.83
C GLY A 291 -3.55 19.08 29.46
N HIS A 292 -3.99 19.27 30.71
CA HIS A 292 -3.89 20.56 31.40
C HIS A 292 -2.44 21.04 31.62
N ASN A 293 -1.50 20.11 31.80
CA ASN A 293 -0.10 20.42 32.09
C ASN A 293 0.81 20.33 30.86
N SER A 294 0.28 20.03 29.67
CA SER A 294 1.08 19.81 28.44
C SER A 294 2.14 18.71 28.56
N GLU A 295 1.91 17.73 29.43
CA GLU A 295 2.82 16.59 29.66
C GLU A 295 2.59 15.44 28.68
N GLN A 296 1.45 15.41 27.97
CA GLN A 296 1.15 14.34 27.02
C GLN A 296 1.79 14.63 25.66
N GLN A 297 2.47 13.62 25.09
CA GLN A 297 3.12 13.70 23.79
C GLN A 297 2.47 12.72 22.82
N ILE A 298 2.37 13.06 21.53
CA ILE A 298 1.86 12.15 20.50
C ILE A 298 2.96 11.13 20.17
N ILE A 299 2.66 9.86 20.34
CA ILE A 299 3.56 8.74 20.03
C ILE A 299 3.16 7.99 18.76
N GLY A 300 1.93 8.17 18.27
CA GLY A 300 1.44 7.50 17.07
C GLY A 300 0.28 8.24 16.43
N VAL A 301 0.27 8.26 15.10
CA VAL A 301 -0.81 8.80 14.27
C VAL A 301 -1.15 7.77 13.21
N ALA A 302 -2.42 7.37 13.12
CA ALA A 302 -2.89 6.42 12.12
C ALA A 302 -4.13 6.96 11.39
N GLY A 303 -3.92 7.31 10.13
CA GLY A 303 -5.01 7.55 9.17
C GLY A 303 -5.34 6.29 8.39
N LYS A 304 -6.46 6.32 7.67
CA LYS A 304 -6.83 5.27 6.72
C LYS A 304 -5.94 5.32 5.49
N ASN A 305 -5.78 4.18 4.85
CA ASN A 305 -5.01 4.10 3.62
C ASN A 305 -5.80 4.74 2.46
N PRO A 306 -5.27 5.76 1.75
CA PRO A 306 -6.04 6.47 0.71
C PRO A 306 -6.46 5.64 -0.50
N ILE A 307 -5.81 4.48 -0.72
CA ILE A 307 -6.16 3.55 -1.79
C ILE A 307 -7.20 2.49 -1.37
N GLU A 308 -7.62 2.49 -0.11
CA GLU A 308 -8.60 1.57 0.43
C GLU A 308 -9.99 1.82 -0.17
N HIS A 309 -10.66 0.72 -0.54
CA HIS A 309 -12.07 0.72 -0.89
C HIS A 309 -12.85 -0.13 0.11
N VAL A 310 -14.11 0.26 0.35
CA VAL A 310 -15.04 -0.44 1.24
C VAL A 310 -16.21 -0.97 0.42
N HIS A 311 -16.28 -2.29 0.25
CA HIS A 311 -17.33 -2.91 -0.54
C HIS A 311 -18.69 -2.92 0.19
N SER A 312 -18.71 -3.33 1.47
CA SER A 312 -19.95 -3.40 2.26
C SER A 312 -20.06 -2.27 3.27
N GLN A 313 -21.14 -1.49 3.17
CA GLN A 313 -21.47 -0.36 4.05
C GLN A 313 -22.10 -0.80 5.38
N GLY A 314 -22.50 -2.06 5.50
CA GLY A 314 -23.13 -2.59 6.71
C GLY A 314 -22.79 -4.06 6.93
N ARG A 315 -23.05 -4.53 8.14
CA ARG A 315 -22.96 -5.92 8.55
C ARG A 315 -24.36 -6.47 8.75
N VAL A 316 -24.64 -7.65 8.22
CA VAL A 316 -25.92 -8.33 8.43
C VAL A 316 -25.88 -9.05 9.78
N LEU A 317 -26.90 -8.82 10.60
CA LEU A 317 -27.08 -9.46 11.91
C LEU A 317 -27.92 -10.73 11.78
N GLY A 318 -27.95 -11.56 12.83
CA GLY A 318 -28.71 -12.82 12.85
C GLY A 318 -30.22 -12.64 12.58
N ASP A 319 -30.79 -11.52 13.05
CA ASP A 319 -32.18 -11.13 12.84
C ASP A 319 -32.48 -10.58 11.43
N ARG A 320 -31.52 -10.69 10.49
CA ARG A 320 -31.54 -10.13 9.13
C ARG A 320 -31.58 -8.61 9.06
N SER A 321 -31.45 -7.92 10.20
CA SER A 321 -31.25 -6.48 10.21
C SER A 321 -29.82 -6.12 9.80
N VAL A 322 -29.62 -4.88 9.37
CA VAL A 322 -28.31 -4.37 8.96
C VAL A 322 -27.81 -3.41 10.02
N LEU A 323 -26.57 -3.65 10.48
CA LEU A 323 -25.81 -2.73 11.31
C LEU A 323 -24.86 -1.95 10.42
N TYR A 324 -25.14 -0.66 10.23
CA TYR A 324 -24.36 0.20 9.33
C TYR A 324 -23.05 0.62 9.97
N LYS A 325 -21.97 0.51 9.20
CA LYS A 325 -20.62 0.86 9.61
C LYS A 325 -20.46 2.39 9.61
N TYR A 326 -19.75 2.92 10.61
CA TYR A 326 -19.38 4.34 10.64
C TYR A 326 -18.10 4.55 9.83
N ILE A 327 -18.24 4.92 8.56
CA ILE A 327 -17.11 5.00 7.61
C ILE A 327 -16.77 6.47 7.34
N ASN A 328 -16.12 7.11 8.30
CA ASN A 328 -15.63 8.47 8.13
C ASN A 328 -14.26 8.49 7.43
N PRO A 329 -14.11 8.94 6.16
CA PRO A 329 -12.83 8.96 5.45
C PRO A 329 -11.80 9.91 6.10
N ASN A 330 -12.26 10.91 6.87
CA ASN A 330 -11.44 11.94 7.51
C ASN A 330 -11.13 11.63 8.99
N LEU A 331 -11.36 10.39 9.43
CA LEU A 331 -11.08 9.99 10.81
C LEU A 331 -9.62 9.61 10.95
N VAL A 332 -8.93 10.25 11.89
CA VAL A 332 -7.52 9.96 12.21
C VAL A 332 -7.42 9.59 13.69
N ALA A 333 -6.69 8.51 13.96
CA ALA A 333 -6.38 8.07 15.30
C ALA A 333 -5.09 8.72 15.79
N PHE A 334 -5.17 9.49 16.87
CA PHE A 334 -4.03 10.07 17.57
C PHE A 334 -3.83 9.33 18.88
N VAL A 335 -2.60 8.88 19.14
CA VAL A 335 -2.25 8.23 20.40
C VAL A 335 -1.24 9.08 21.14
N THR A 336 -1.60 9.45 22.36
CA THR A 336 -0.75 10.23 23.26
C THR A 336 -0.28 9.36 24.41
N GLN A 337 0.89 9.68 24.93
CA GLN A 337 1.46 9.07 26.11
C GLN A 337 1.85 10.15 27.11
N ALA A 338 1.52 9.93 28.37
CA ALA A 338 1.84 10.81 29.47
C ALA A 338 2.54 10.03 30.59
N PRO A 339 3.63 10.54 31.18
CA PRO A 339 4.11 10.02 32.44
C PRO A 339 3.06 10.32 33.52
N ASP A 340 2.75 9.34 34.37
CA ASP A 340 1.84 9.52 35.50
C ASP A 340 2.53 9.03 36.76
N SER A 341 2.62 9.87 37.80
CA SER A 341 3.24 9.50 39.07
C SER A 341 2.60 8.27 39.72
N THR A 342 1.30 8.04 39.48
CA THR A 342 0.53 6.95 40.10
C THR A 342 0.47 5.69 39.23
N HIS A 343 0.48 5.85 37.91
CA HIS A 343 0.32 4.75 36.95
C HIS A 343 1.55 4.52 36.07
N LYS A 344 2.67 5.18 36.37
CA LYS A 344 3.93 5.26 35.58
C LYS A 344 3.74 5.90 34.21
N SER A 345 2.81 5.36 33.42
CA SER A 345 2.50 5.81 32.07
C SER A 345 1.03 5.55 31.74
N VAL A 346 0.38 6.53 31.14
CA VAL A 346 -0.99 6.47 30.65
C VAL A 346 -0.98 6.73 29.14
N LEU A 347 -1.71 5.89 28.40
CA LEU A 347 -1.87 5.99 26.96
C LEU A 347 -3.32 6.39 26.65
N ASN A 348 -3.51 7.48 25.91
CA ASN A 348 -4.83 7.91 25.46
C ASN A 348 -4.92 7.83 23.94
N LEU A 349 -5.93 7.12 23.46
CA LEU A 349 -6.35 7.08 22.07
C LEU A 349 -7.46 8.11 21.85
N TYR A 350 -7.31 8.94 20.83
CA TYR A 350 -8.31 9.91 20.37
C TYR A 350 -8.62 9.63 18.89
N LEU A 351 -9.88 9.37 18.57
CA LEU A 351 -10.36 9.36 17.20
C LEU A 351 -10.91 10.75 16.90
N VAL A 352 -10.23 11.48 16.02
CA VAL A 352 -10.55 12.87 15.69
C VAL A 352 -10.90 12.96 14.22
N ASP A 353 -12.02 13.62 13.91
CA ASP A 353 -12.32 14.03 12.54
C ASP A 353 -11.48 15.25 12.19
N VAL A 354 -10.55 15.10 11.24
CA VAL A 354 -9.59 16.17 10.92
C VAL A 354 -10.19 17.32 10.10
N VAL A 355 -11.41 17.16 9.58
CA VAL A 355 -12.12 18.25 8.89
C VAL A 355 -12.81 19.15 9.90
N SER A 356 -13.60 18.59 10.82
CA SER A 356 -14.38 19.35 11.80
C SER A 356 -13.65 19.64 13.11
N GLY A 357 -12.62 18.86 13.44
CA GLY A 357 -11.90 18.92 14.71
C GLY A 357 -12.61 18.22 15.87
N SER A 358 -13.72 17.51 15.60
CA SER A 358 -14.50 16.84 16.64
C SER A 358 -13.81 15.55 17.11
N VAL A 359 -13.81 15.33 18.43
CA VAL A 359 -13.34 14.06 19.02
C VAL A 359 -14.50 13.07 19.01
N VAL A 360 -14.45 12.11 18.10
CA VAL A 360 -15.48 11.09 17.89
C VAL A 360 -15.44 10.00 18.96
N PHE A 361 -14.25 9.63 19.44
CA PHE A 361 -14.12 8.62 20.49
C PHE A 361 -12.80 8.81 21.24
N THR A 362 -12.80 8.45 22.53
CA THR A 362 -11.60 8.44 23.36
C THR A 362 -11.50 7.17 24.20
N MET A 363 -10.29 6.66 24.37
CA MET A 363 -10.02 5.53 25.25
C MET A 363 -8.68 5.67 25.96
N THR A 364 -8.67 5.37 27.26
CA THR A 364 -7.50 5.49 28.11
C THR A 364 -7.06 4.13 28.63
N HIS A 365 -5.78 3.82 28.47
CA HIS A 365 -5.11 2.67 29.06
C HIS A 365 -4.10 3.11 30.11
N ARG A 366 -4.13 2.46 31.27
CA ARG A 366 -3.24 2.76 32.40
C ARG A 366 -2.14 1.71 32.49
N LYS A 367 -0.94 2.10 32.93
CA LYS A 367 0.22 1.22 33.10
C LYS A 367 0.62 0.55 31.78
N VAL A 368 0.70 1.36 30.72
CA VAL A 368 1.05 0.90 29.37
C VAL A 368 2.35 1.55 28.91
N ARG A 369 3.17 0.80 28.18
CA ARG A 369 4.43 1.24 27.61
C ARG A 369 4.49 0.96 26.10
N ALA A 370 5.23 1.79 25.38
CA ALA A 370 5.67 1.55 24.01
C ALA A 370 6.58 0.29 23.91
N PRO A 371 6.68 -0.38 22.75
CA PRO A 371 6.24 0.05 21.42
C PRO A 371 4.72 0.03 21.24
N LEU A 372 4.23 0.97 20.42
CA LEU A 372 2.84 1.04 19.97
C LEU A 372 2.83 0.83 18.46
N SER A 373 2.09 -0.18 18.02
CA SER A 373 1.78 -0.39 16.60
C SER A 373 0.28 -0.24 16.44
N ILE A 374 -0.16 0.49 15.41
CA ILE A 374 -1.57 0.83 15.19
C ILE A 374 -1.90 0.73 13.70
N VAL A 375 -3.07 0.19 13.40
CA VAL A 375 -3.63 0.08 12.05
C VAL A 375 -5.08 0.55 12.07
N HIS A 376 -5.44 1.40 11.10
CA HIS A 376 -6.77 1.97 10.94
C HIS A 376 -7.27 1.67 9.52
N SER A 377 -8.41 0.99 9.41
CA SER A 377 -8.98 0.55 8.12
C SER A 377 -10.50 0.51 8.23
N GLU A 378 -11.20 0.83 7.14
CA GLU A 378 -12.67 0.87 7.06
C GLU A 378 -13.36 1.62 8.22
N ASN A 379 -13.97 0.88 9.15
CA ASN A 379 -14.67 1.35 10.34
C ASN A 379 -14.02 0.84 11.63
N TRP A 380 -12.81 0.26 11.53
CA TRP A 380 -12.16 -0.43 12.62
C TRP A 380 -10.72 0.03 12.85
N LEU A 381 -10.27 -0.14 14.07
CA LEU A 381 -8.92 0.16 14.51
C LEU A 381 -8.39 -1.01 15.32
N ALA A 382 -7.16 -1.43 15.05
CA ALA A 382 -6.45 -2.37 15.91
C ALA A 382 -5.10 -1.78 16.30
N TYR A 383 -4.75 -1.88 17.57
CA TYR A 383 -3.45 -1.43 18.05
C TYR A 383 -2.94 -2.30 19.18
N SER A 384 -1.63 -2.51 19.18
CA SER A 384 -0.94 -3.32 20.17
C SER A 384 -0.05 -2.47 21.06
N TYR A 385 0.00 -2.84 22.33
CA TYR A 385 0.79 -2.16 23.35
C TYR A 385 1.26 -3.15 24.42
N PHE A 386 2.26 -2.74 25.21
CA PHE A 386 2.76 -3.56 26.31
C PHE A 386 2.12 -3.14 27.64
N ASN A 387 1.41 -4.07 28.28
CA ASN A 387 0.78 -3.86 29.58
C ASN A 387 1.81 -4.09 30.70
N GLU A 388 2.25 -3.05 31.39
CA GLU A 388 3.25 -3.15 32.46
C GLU A 388 2.72 -3.81 33.73
N LYS A 389 1.41 -3.72 34.00
CA LYS A 389 0.79 -4.33 35.19
C LYS A 389 0.84 -5.86 35.09
N LEU A 390 0.49 -6.38 33.92
CA LEU A 390 0.40 -7.82 33.66
C LEU A 390 1.63 -8.40 32.96
N ARG A 391 2.57 -7.53 32.54
CA ARG A 391 3.83 -7.88 31.85
C ARG A 391 3.60 -8.72 30.59
N ARG A 392 2.64 -8.30 29.76
CA ARG A 392 2.25 -8.99 28.52
C ARG A 392 1.88 -8.01 27.43
N THR A 393 1.97 -8.47 26.19
CA THR A 393 1.50 -7.73 25.02
C THR A 393 -0.02 -7.92 24.89
N GLU A 394 -0.72 -6.82 24.70
CA GLU A 394 -2.15 -6.83 24.41
C GLU A 394 -2.40 -6.18 23.05
N ILE A 395 -3.45 -6.61 22.37
CA ILE A 395 -3.99 -5.97 21.17
C ILE A 395 -5.43 -5.61 21.44
N THR A 396 -5.79 -4.35 21.27
CA THR A 396 -7.16 -3.86 21.43
C THR A 396 -7.72 -3.51 20.07
N THR A 397 -8.91 -4.02 19.80
CA THR A 397 -9.66 -3.73 18.58
C THR A 397 -10.89 -2.91 18.91
N ILE A 398 -11.25 -2.03 17.97
CA ILE A 398 -12.39 -1.13 18.05
C ILE A 398 -13.11 -1.18 16.71
N GLU A 399 -14.44 -1.30 16.73
CA GLU A 399 -15.30 -1.11 15.57
C GLU A 399 -16.32 0.00 15.84
N LEU A 400 -16.56 0.82 14.82
CA LEU A 400 -17.49 1.95 14.87
C LEU A 400 -18.70 1.66 13.99
N TYR A 401 -19.90 1.90 14.53
CA TYR A 401 -21.17 1.68 13.86
C TYR A 401 -22.09 2.90 14.00
N GLU A 402 -22.83 3.24 12.94
CA GLU A 402 -23.89 4.26 13.00
C GLU A 402 -25.14 3.74 13.72
N GLY A 403 -25.42 2.45 13.58
CA GLY A 403 -26.62 1.80 14.12
C GLY A 403 -27.45 1.11 13.04
N LYS A 404 -28.77 0.99 13.28
CA LYS A 404 -29.70 0.29 12.37
C LYS A 404 -30.18 1.15 11.19
N SER A 405 -29.93 2.46 11.22
CA SER A 405 -30.30 3.42 10.18
C SER A 405 -29.07 4.23 9.77
N GLN A 406 -28.93 4.49 8.48
CA GLN A 406 -27.90 5.41 7.96
C GLN A 406 -28.40 6.84 8.04
N ALA A 407 -27.52 7.78 8.43
CA ALA A 407 -27.87 9.20 8.37
C ALA A 407 -27.95 9.71 6.92
N ASN A 408 -27.01 9.30 6.08
CA ASN A 408 -27.00 9.60 4.64
C ASN A 408 -26.35 8.44 3.87
N SER A 409 -27.09 7.88 2.91
CA SER A 409 -26.62 6.74 2.10
C SER A 409 -25.82 7.15 0.86
N SER A 410 -25.85 8.43 0.49
CA SER A 410 -25.28 8.92 -0.78
C SER A 410 -23.90 9.55 -0.60
N VAL A 411 -23.74 10.42 0.39
CA VAL A 411 -22.53 11.23 0.58
C VAL A 411 -22.21 11.33 2.07
N TRP A 412 -20.92 11.16 2.39
CA TRP A 412 -20.39 11.50 3.70
C TRP A 412 -19.93 12.96 3.73
N SER A 413 -20.35 13.72 4.74
CA SER A 413 -19.83 15.05 5.03
C SER A 413 -19.49 15.17 6.51
N SER A 414 -18.22 15.44 6.82
CA SER A 414 -17.76 15.69 8.20
C SER A 414 -18.39 16.93 8.84
N LEU A 415 -18.93 17.86 8.04
CA LEU A 415 -19.64 19.05 8.53
C LEU A 415 -21.10 18.77 8.90
N GLN A 416 -21.66 17.69 8.35
CA GLN A 416 -22.99 17.18 8.64
C GLN A 416 -22.86 15.72 9.09
N ALA A 417 -21.96 15.49 10.06
CA ALA A 417 -21.64 14.16 10.50
C ALA A 417 -22.87 13.47 11.13
N PRO A 418 -23.01 12.14 10.97
CA PRO A 418 -24.00 11.36 11.69
C PRO A 418 -23.83 11.50 13.22
N PRO A 419 -24.82 11.05 14.02
CA PRO A 419 -24.67 10.97 15.46
C PRO A 419 -23.43 10.15 15.85
N MET A 420 -22.95 10.38 17.06
CA MET A 420 -21.78 9.70 17.61
C MET A 420 -21.93 8.16 17.46
N PRO A 421 -20.89 7.46 16.98
CA PRO A 421 -21.00 6.05 16.67
C PRO A 421 -21.18 5.20 17.92
N LEU A 422 -21.85 4.07 17.74
CA LEU A 422 -21.79 2.92 18.64
C LEU A 422 -20.41 2.29 18.51
N VAL A 423 -19.69 2.20 19.63
CA VAL A 423 -18.31 1.74 19.67
C VAL A 423 -18.23 0.38 20.35
N GLU A 424 -17.93 -0.64 19.57
CA GLU A 424 -17.62 -1.98 20.08
C GLU A 424 -16.12 -2.10 20.28
N ARG A 425 -15.68 -2.66 21.40
CA ARG A 425 -14.25 -2.76 21.72
C ARG A 425 -13.95 -4.02 22.51
N GLN A 426 -12.83 -4.65 22.20
CA GLN A 426 -12.37 -5.84 22.88
C GLN A 426 -10.85 -5.89 22.90
N SER A 427 -10.29 -6.48 23.95
CA SER A 427 -8.84 -6.62 24.10
C SER A 427 -8.46 -8.08 24.16
N TYR A 428 -7.34 -8.40 23.54
CA TYR A 428 -6.79 -9.73 23.41
C TYR A 428 -5.33 -9.74 23.84
N ILE A 429 -4.82 -10.93 24.15
CA ILE A 429 -3.46 -11.17 24.61
C ILE A 429 -2.69 -11.83 23.48
N LEU A 430 -1.49 -11.31 23.21
CA LEU A 430 -0.55 -11.89 22.25
C LEU A 430 0.65 -12.47 23.01
N PRO A 431 1.13 -13.67 22.62
CA PRO A 431 2.27 -14.32 23.28
C PRO A 431 3.63 -13.71 22.89
N THR A 432 3.66 -12.74 21.97
CA THR A 432 4.87 -12.11 21.43
C THR A 432 4.76 -10.58 21.43
N ILE A 433 5.91 -9.90 21.28
CA ILE A 433 5.95 -8.45 21.08
C ILE A 433 5.67 -8.15 19.62
N VAL A 434 4.82 -7.16 19.37
CA VAL A 434 4.47 -6.65 18.04
C VAL A 434 5.35 -5.45 17.71
N GLU A 435 6.01 -5.51 16.55
CA GLU A 435 6.84 -4.43 16.02
C GLU A 435 6.10 -3.64 14.94
N ALA A 436 5.30 -4.32 14.11
CA ALA A 436 4.56 -3.70 13.01
C ALA A 436 3.16 -4.31 12.88
N LEU A 437 2.18 -3.47 12.53
CA LEU A 437 0.83 -3.87 12.16
C LEU A 437 0.48 -3.27 10.80
N ARG A 438 -0.17 -4.06 9.93
CA ARG A 438 -0.68 -3.58 8.65
C ARG A 438 -1.90 -4.36 8.20
N GLU A 439 -2.85 -3.71 7.56
CA GLU A 439 -4.00 -4.32 6.93
C GLU A 439 -3.67 -4.89 5.55
N THR A 440 -4.32 -5.98 5.16
CA THR A 440 -4.34 -6.44 3.78
C THR A 440 -5.29 -5.58 2.95
N ILE A 441 -4.90 -5.22 1.73
CA ILE A 441 -5.67 -4.35 0.84
C ILE A 441 -5.81 -4.96 -0.55
N THR A 442 -7.01 -4.82 -1.14
CA THR A 442 -7.36 -5.28 -2.49
C THR A 442 -8.09 -4.17 -3.25
N GLU A 443 -8.23 -4.30 -4.57
CA GLU A 443 -8.74 -3.20 -5.42
C GLU A 443 -10.18 -2.80 -5.08
N ARG A 444 -11.05 -3.77 -4.76
CA ARG A 444 -12.47 -3.55 -4.47
C ARG A 444 -12.82 -3.67 -2.99
N GLY A 445 -11.95 -4.28 -2.17
CA GLY A 445 -12.22 -4.51 -0.75
C GLY A 445 -13.37 -5.50 -0.51
N ILE A 446 -13.54 -6.49 -1.40
CA ILE A 446 -14.52 -7.57 -1.30
C ILE A 446 -13.97 -8.70 -0.43
N THR A 447 -12.70 -9.06 -0.62
CA THR A 447 -12.06 -10.10 0.20
C THR A 447 -12.01 -9.68 1.67
N ASN A 448 -12.01 -10.65 2.58
CA ASN A 448 -11.84 -10.37 4.00
C ASN A 448 -10.52 -9.63 4.26
N LYS A 449 -10.56 -8.56 5.05
CA LYS A 449 -9.36 -7.86 5.50
C LYS A 449 -8.75 -8.60 6.67
N HIS A 450 -7.48 -8.96 6.57
CA HIS A 450 -6.71 -9.54 7.66
C HIS A 450 -5.69 -8.52 8.18
N VAL A 451 -5.22 -8.73 9.41
CA VAL A 451 -4.17 -7.91 10.02
C VAL A 451 -2.86 -8.70 9.97
N LEU A 452 -1.86 -8.16 9.29
CA LEU A 452 -0.50 -8.66 9.29
C LEU A 452 0.20 -8.18 10.56
N ILE A 453 0.63 -9.13 11.39
CA ILE A 453 1.33 -8.89 12.66
C ILE A 453 2.80 -9.25 12.48
N GLY A 454 3.64 -8.22 12.48
CA GLY A 454 5.08 -8.36 12.52
C GLY A 454 5.58 -8.56 13.93
N THR A 455 6.16 -9.72 14.24
CA THR A 455 6.67 -10.03 15.59
C THR A 455 8.12 -9.62 15.77
N ALA A 456 8.54 -9.42 17.01
CA ALA A 456 9.95 -9.16 17.36
C ALA A 456 10.92 -10.30 16.98
N SER A 457 10.42 -11.53 16.79
CA SER A 457 11.21 -12.66 16.27
C SER A 457 11.47 -12.58 14.76
N GLY A 458 10.91 -11.58 14.07
CA GLY A 458 11.01 -11.45 12.63
C GLY A 458 10.03 -12.33 11.85
N SER A 459 9.06 -12.94 12.53
CA SER A 459 7.96 -13.66 11.87
C SER A 459 6.85 -12.69 11.50
N ILE A 460 6.16 -12.97 10.40
CA ILE A 460 5.00 -12.20 9.97
C ILE A 460 3.80 -13.13 9.98
N VAL A 461 2.83 -12.82 10.83
CA VAL A 461 1.64 -13.63 11.04
C VAL A 461 0.44 -12.97 10.39
N GLU A 462 -0.29 -13.71 9.57
CA GLU A 462 -1.58 -13.28 9.06
C GLU A 462 -2.67 -13.60 10.08
N MET A 463 -3.25 -12.56 10.71
CA MET A 463 -4.33 -12.68 11.69
C MET A 463 -5.68 -12.37 11.03
N PRO A 464 -6.58 -13.36 10.92
CA PRO A 464 -7.93 -13.13 10.41
C PRO A 464 -8.75 -12.18 11.28
N TRP A 465 -9.50 -11.26 10.65
CA TRP A 465 -10.29 -10.26 11.38
C TRP A 465 -11.35 -10.88 12.28
N HIS A 466 -11.95 -12.01 11.90
CA HIS A 466 -12.96 -12.67 12.72
C HIS A 466 -12.43 -13.16 14.09
N LEU A 467 -11.10 -13.29 14.27
CA LEU A 467 -10.48 -13.53 15.57
C LEU A 467 -10.27 -12.24 16.37
N LEU A 468 -10.11 -11.11 15.70
CA LEU A 468 -9.94 -9.79 16.30
C LEU A 468 -11.26 -9.02 16.45
N ASP A 469 -12.37 -9.55 15.96
CA ASP A 469 -13.70 -8.95 15.99
C ASP A 469 -14.12 -8.62 17.44
N PRO A 470 -14.42 -7.36 17.79
CA PRO A 470 -14.79 -6.99 19.15
C PRO A 470 -16.20 -7.43 19.56
N ARG A 471 -17.00 -7.99 18.64
CA ARG A 471 -18.35 -8.49 18.91
C ARG A 471 -18.36 -9.97 19.34
N ARG A 472 -17.19 -10.57 19.61
CA ARG A 472 -17.09 -11.97 20.05
C ARG A 472 -17.73 -12.14 21.43
N PRO A 473 -18.74 -13.01 21.58
CA PRO A 473 -19.50 -13.13 22.83
C PRO A 473 -18.69 -13.80 23.94
N ILE A 474 -18.79 -13.28 25.17
CA ILE A 474 -18.05 -13.80 26.34
C ILE A 474 -18.63 -15.13 26.84
N ALA A 475 -19.94 -15.36 26.72
CA ALA A 475 -20.62 -16.58 27.15
C ALA A 475 -21.55 -17.12 26.05
N SER A 476 -21.43 -18.41 25.74
CA SER A 476 -22.07 -19.08 24.60
C SER A 476 -23.47 -19.64 24.93
N THR A 477 -24.48 -18.79 25.14
CA THR A 477 -25.86 -19.32 25.31
C THR A 477 -26.72 -19.17 24.05
N THR A 478 -26.65 -18.07 23.31
CA THR A 478 -27.39 -17.89 22.04
C THR A 478 -26.89 -16.72 21.18
N GLN A 479 -26.35 -15.67 21.79
CA GLN A 479 -25.93 -14.44 21.10
C GLN A 479 -24.76 -14.68 20.14
N GLY A 480 -24.86 -14.16 18.91
CA GLY A 480 -23.82 -14.24 17.88
C GLY A 480 -23.72 -15.58 17.14
N ARG A 481 -24.43 -16.64 17.58
CA ARG A 481 -24.38 -17.95 16.92
C ARG A 481 -24.95 -17.92 15.50
N GLU A 482 -26.04 -17.18 15.29
CA GLU A 482 -26.65 -16.98 13.96
C GLU A 482 -25.71 -16.20 13.01
N GLU A 483 -24.85 -15.35 13.57
CA GLU A 483 -23.83 -14.58 12.83
C GLU A 483 -22.53 -15.38 12.61
N GLY A 484 -22.43 -16.60 13.15
CA GLY A 484 -21.21 -17.41 13.10
C GLY A 484 -20.07 -16.84 13.96
N ALA A 485 -20.36 -16.01 14.95
CA ALA A 485 -19.35 -15.38 15.79
C ALA A 485 -18.66 -16.42 16.70
N ILE A 486 -17.32 -16.40 16.71
CA ILE A 486 -16.51 -17.28 17.57
C ILE A 486 -16.56 -16.74 19.01
N PRO A 487 -16.80 -17.58 20.03
CA PRO A 487 -16.76 -17.15 21.43
C PRO A 487 -15.45 -16.45 21.77
N TYR A 488 -15.51 -15.44 22.63
CA TYR A 488 -14.33 -14.70 23.06
C TYR A 488 -13.36 -15.61 23.81
N ILE A 489 -12.15 -15.67 23.30
CA ILE A 489 -11.01 -16.30 23.95
C ILE A 489 -9.94 -15.19 24.04
N PRO A 490 -9.51 -14.79 25.24
CA PRO A 490 -8.63 -13.66 25.42
C PRO A 490 -7.25 -13.90 24.82
N GLU A 491 -6.74 -15.13 24.88
CA GLU A 491 -5.45 -15.51 24.30
C GLU A 491 -5.63 -15.88 22.83
N LEU A 492 -4.96 -15.14 21.95
CA LEU A 492 -4.98 -15.44 20.52
C LEU A 492 -3.89 -16.45 20.18
N PRO A 493 -4.25 -17.61 19.58
CA PRO A 493 -3.25 -18.54 19.10
C PRO A 493 -2.48 -17.92 17.93
N LEU A 494 -1.16 -18.14 17.90
CA LEU A 494 -0.31 -17.84 16.76
C LEU A 494 0.17 -19.17 16.16
N PRO A 495 -0.69 -19.87 15.39
CA PRO A 495 -0.33 -21.15 14.79
C PRO A 495 0.76 -20.97 13.75
N THR A 496 1.72 -21.88 13.68
CA THR A 496 2.87 -21.76 12.76
C THR A 496 2.45 -21.74 11.29
N GLU A 497 1.30 -22.31 10.94
CA GLU A 497 0.74 -22.27 9.58
C GLU A 497 0.32 -20.86 9.13
N SER A 498 0.10 -19.94 10.08
CA SER A 498 -0.26 -18.54 9.78
C SER A 498 0.95 -17.65 9.52
N HIS A 499 2.17 -18.18 9.63
CA HIS A 499 3.40 -17.44 9.37
C HIS A 499 3.64 -17.35 7.86
N ILE A 500 3.43 -16.18 7.27
CA ILE A 500 3.53 -15.98 5.81
C ILE A 500 4.97 -16.04 5.29
N ASN A 501 5.95 -15.86 6.18
CA ASN A 501 7.37 -15.90 5.85
C ASN A 501 8.05 -17.23 6.18
N TYR A 502 7.31 -18.26 6.58
CA TYR A 502 7.83 -19.61 6.86
C TYR A 502 9.14 -19.59 7.67
N ASN A 503 10.27 -19.95 7.06
CA ASN A 503 11.60 -19.98 7.66
C ASN A 503 12.48 -18.73 7.37
N GLN A 504 11.95 -17.74 6.65
CA GLN A 504 12.63 -16.51 6.23
C GLN A 504 12.32 -15.36 7.19
N THR A 505 12.90 -15.42 8.39
CA THR A 505 12.70 -14.38 9.41
C THR A 505 13.31 -13.05 8.97
N VAL A 506 12.56 -11.95 9.09
CA VAL A 506 13.03 -10.60 8.78
C VAL A 506 13.62 -9.98 10.04
N ALA A 507 14.95 -9.83 10.09
CA ALA A 507 15.59 -9.27 11.27
C ALA A 507 15.21 -7.79 11.47
N ARG A 508 14.88 -7.40 12.72
CA ARG A 508 14.51 -6.03 13.10
C ARG A 508 13.48 -5.42 12.15
N LEU A 509 12.35 -6.11 12.00
CA LEU A 509 11.21 -5.65 11.21
C LEU A 509 10.77 -4.26 11.69
N ARG A 510 10.61 -3.31 10.75
CA ARG A 510 10.20 -1.93 11.04
C ARG A 510 8.83 -1.61 10.46
N ASN A 511 8.64 -1.92 9.18
CA ASN A 511 7.40 -1.59 8.47
C ASN A 511 6.96 -2.76 7.58
N ILE A 512 5.64 -2.93 7.48
CA ILE A 512 4.98 -3.79 6.50
C ILE A 512 4.17 -2.87 5.59
N TYR A 513 4.31 -3.04 4.29
CA TYR A 513 3.52 -2.35 3.28
C TYR A 513 2.72 -3.36 2.47
N THR A 514 1.52 -2.97 2.12
CA THR A 514 0.57 -3.79 1.37
C THR A 514 0.09 -3.02 0.16
N ALA A 515 -0.12 -3.73 -0.95
CA ALA A 515 -0.68 -3.16 -2.16
C ALA A 515 -1.62 -4.17 -2.84
N PRO A 516 -2.68 -3.69 -3.49
CA PRO A 516 -3.56 -4.57 -4.24
C PRO A 516 -2.82 -5.14 -5.46
N SER A 517 -3.09 -6.39 -5.81
CA SER A 517 -2.77 -6.92 -7.14
C SER A 517 -3.90 -6.60 -8.13
N GLY A 518 -3.87 -7.12 -9.36
CA GLY A 518 -5.02 -7.06 -10.27
C GLY A 518 -6.11 -8.10 -9.98
N LEU A 519 -5.89 -8.99 -9.00
CA LEU A 519 -6.85 -9.98 -8.53
C LEU A 519 -7.44 -9.54 -7.20
N GLU A 520 -8.75 -9.70 -7.03
CA GLU A 520 -9.43 -9.30 -5.81
C GLU A 520 -9.13 -10.23 -4.64
N SER A 521 -8.70 -11.47 -4.91
CA SER A 521 -8.38 -12.43 -3.86
C SER A 521 -6.97 -12.25 -3.26
N THR A 522 -6.09 -11.47 -3.89
CA THR A 522 -4.67 -11.42 -3.51
C THR A 522 -4.17 -10.00 -3.19
N CYS A 523 -3.28 -9.94 -2.21
CA CYS A 523 -2.59 -8.74 -1.75
C CYS A 523 -1.08 -8.96 -1.85
N LEU A 524 -0.36 -8.01 -2.41
CA LEU A 524 1.11 -7.99 -2.38
C LEU A 524 1.57 -7.42 -1.04
N VAL A 525 2.59 -8.02 -0.45
CA VAL A 525 3.14 -7.65 0.85
C VAL A 525 4.65 -7.48 0.73
N VAL A 526 5.16 -6.37 1.24
CA VAL A 526 6.60 -6.16 1.44
C VAL A 526 6.87 -5.79 2.89
N ALA A 527 7.73 -6.57 3.53
CA ALA A 527 8.21 -6.34 4.88
C ALA A 527 9.64 -5.80 4.81
N THR A 528 9.87 -4.73 5.55
CA THR A 528 11.14 -4.00 5.59
C THR A 528 11.70 -4.00 7.00
N GLY A 529 12.93 -4.45 7.15
CA GLY A 529 13.70 -4.43 8.39
C GLY A 529 15.17 -4.20 8.07
N LEU A 530 16.06 -4.98 8.69
CA LEU A 530 17.42 -5.16 8.18
C LEU A 530 17.40 -5.91 6.84
N ASP A 531 16.47 -6.86 6.72
CA ASP A 531 16.21 -7.63 5.51
C ASP A 531 14.93 -7.14 4.81
N LEU A 532 14.81 -7.46 3.52
CA LEU A 532 13.64 -7.21 2.71
C LEU A 532 12.97 -8.56 2.40
N PHE A 533 11.67 -8.66 2.65
CA PHE A 533 10.89 -9.85 2.31
C PHE A 533 9.65 -9.43 1.52
N VAL A 534 9.43 -10.08 0.37
CA VAL A 534 8.29 -9.80 -0.51
C VAL A 534 7.52 -11.10 -0.70
N THR A 535 6.21 -11.04 -0.55
CA THR A 535 5.32 -12.18 -0.79
C THR A 535 3.94 -11.71 -1.25
N ARG A 536 3.07 -12.66 -1.58
CA ARG A 536 1.64 -12.43 -1.82
C ARG A 536 0.83 -13.20 -0.79
N VAL A 537 -0.27 -12.61 -0.35
CA VAL A 537 -1.20 -13.17 0.62
C VAL A 537 -2.59 -13.21 0.02
N ALA A 538 -3.37 -14.26 0.33
CA ALA A 538 -4.73 -14.43 -0.16
C ALA A 538 -5.70 -14.68 1.01
N PRO A 539 -6.24 -13.62 1.64
CA PRO A 539 -7.02 -13.73 2.88
C PRO A 539 -8.20 -14.70 2.79
N SER A 540 -8.95 -14.64 1.69
CA SER A 540 -10.12 -15.50 1.43
C SER A 540 -9.80 -16.68 0.50
N LYS A 541 -8.52 -17.06 0.39
CA LYS A 541 -7.99 -17.95 -0.65
C LYS A 541 -8.23 -17.40 -2.07
N THR A 542 -7.63 -18.04 -3.07
CA THR A 542 -7.69 -17.59 -4.47
C THR A 542 -9.00 -18.01 -5.14
N PHE A 543 -10.09 -17.27 -4.89
CA PHE A 543 -11.42 -17.57 -5.44
C PHE A 543 -11.61 -17.10 -6.89
N ASP A 544 -10.75 -16.23 -7.39
CA ASP A 544 -10.75 -15.66 -8.75
C ASP A 544 -9.70 -16.30 -9.67
N LEU A 545 -8.99 -17.32 -9.17
CA LEU A 545 -8.08 -18.15 -9.95
C LEU A 545 -8.55 -19.60 -9.96
N LEU A 546 -8.29 -20.28 -11.08
CA LEU A 546 -8.39 -21.72 -11.12
C LEU A 546 -7.36 -22.32 -10.15
N LYS A 547 -7.73 -23.42 -9.49
CA LYS A 547 -6.83 -24.06 -8.54
C LYS A 547 -5.55 -24.53 -9.24
N GLU A 548 -4.43 -24.44 -8.52
CA GLU A 548 -3.12 -24.90 -9.03
C GLU A 548 -3.10 -26.43 -9.25
N ASP A 549 -3.90 -27.20 -8.49
CA ASP A 549 -4.04 -28.65 -8.57
C ASP A 549 -5.20 -29.11 -9.49
N PHE A 550 -5.66 -28.25 -10.40
CA PHE A 550 -6.76 -28.58 -11.30
C PHE A 550 -6.37 -29.68 -12.30
N ASP A 551 -7.17 -30.75 -12.36
CA ASP A 551 -6.91 -31.90 -13.24
C ASP A 551 -7.42 -31.68 -14.67
N TYR A 552 -6.57 -31.06 -15.49
CA TYR A 552 -6.83 -30.85 -16.92
C TYR A 552 -6.91 -32.16 -17.71
N ILE A 553 -6.24 -33.22 -17.27
CA ILE A 553 -6.16 -34.50 -17.96
C ILE A 553 -7.51 -35.20 -17.87
N LEU A 554 -8.09 -35.27 -16.65
CA LEU A 554 -9.39 -35.88 -16.42
C LEU A 554 -10.48 -35.26 -17.30
N ILE A 555 -10.58 -33.93 -17.33
CA ILE A 555 -11.59 -33.23 -18.13
C ILE A 555 -11.38 -33.48 -19.62
N SER A 556 -10.13 -33.48 -20.08
CA SER A 556 -9.81 -33.77 -21.48
C SER A 556 -10.23 -35.18 -21.88
N ILE A 557 -9.95 -36.18 -21.03
CA ILE A 557 -10.34 -37.58 -21.27
C ILE A 557 -11.87 -37.71 -21.29
N VAL A 558 -12.57 -37.12 -20.32
CA VAL A 558 -14.04 -37.17 -20.25
C VAL A 558 -14.65 -36.51 -21.49
N LEU A 559 -14.13 -35.37 -21.93
CA LEU A 559 -14.60 -34.69 -23.14
C LEU A 559 -14.43 -35.55 -24.40
N VAL A 560 -13.26 -36.18 -24.57
CA VAL A 560 -12.99 -37.08 -25.70
C VAL A 560 -13.89 -38.33 -25.65
N ALA A 561 -14.08 -38.91 -24.46
CA ALA A 561 -14.95 -40.07 -24.28
C ALA A 561 -16.42 -39.74 -24.57
N LEU A 562 -16.93 -38.59 -24.11
CA LEU A 562 -18.30 -38.16 -24.36
C LEU A 562 -18.54 -37.78 -25.82
N THR A 563 -17.59 -37.10 -26.47
CA THR A 563 -17.70 -36.72 -27.90
C THR A 563 -17.63 -37.94 -28.80
N SER A 564 -16.66 -38.84 -28.60
CA SER A 564 -16.58 -40.11 -29.35
C SER A 564 -17.80 -41.00 -29.10
N GLY A 565 -18.22 -41.15 -27.84
CA GLY A 565 -19.44 -41.86 -27.46
C GLY A 565 -20.68 -41.28 -28.13
N SER A 566 -20.83 -39.96 -28.17
CA SER A 566 -21.95 -39.28 -28.84
C SER A 566 -21.97 -39.56 -30.35
N LEU A 567 -20.82 -39.50 -31.02
CA LEU A 567 -20.71 -39.82 -32.45
C LEU A 567 -21.07 -41.28 -32.75
N ILE A 568 -20.59 -42.20 -31.92
CA ILE A 568 -20.90 -43.64 -32.04
C ILE A 568 -22.40 -43.87 -31.83
N VAL A 569 -22.97 -43.31 -30.75
CA VAL A 569 -24.40 -43.46 -30.44
C VAL A 569 -25.27 -42.82 -31.53
N LYS A 570 -24.90 -41.65 -32.07
CA LYS A 570 -25.59 -41.01 -33.19
C LYS A 570 -25.62 -41.92 -34.42
N HIS A 571 -24.47 -42.53 -34.75
CA HIS A 571 -24.37 -43.46 -35.88
C HIS A 571 -25.19 -44.74 -35.67
N LEU A 572 -25.18 -45.30 -34.46
CA LEU A 572 -25.98 -46.47 -34.11
C LEU A 572 -27.48 -46.16 -34.14
N ALA A 573 -27.89 -44.99 -33.63
CA ALA A 573 -29.27 -44.54 -33.63
C ALA A 573 -29.79 -44.29 -35.05
N SER A 574 -29.02 -43.62 -35.91
CA SER A 574 -29.41 -43.39 -37.31
C SER A 574 -29.58 -44.70 -38.08
N ARG A 575 -28.68 -45.68 -37.84
CA ARG A 575 -28.81 -47.03 -38.39
C ARG A 575 -30.06 -47.75 -37.89
N LYS A 576 -30.39 -47.63 -36.59
CA LYS A 576 -31.58 -48.25 -36.01
C LYS A 576 -32.87 -47.64 -36.57
N LEU A 577 -32.95 -46.32 -36.65
CA LEU A 577 -34.10 -45.60 -37.24
C LEU A 577 -34.28 -45.95 -38.72
N LEU A 578 -33.19 -45.98 -39.50
CA LEU A 578 -33.26 -46.39 -40.90
C LEU A 578 -33.81 -47.83 -41.03
N LYS A 579 -33.30 -48.79 -40.23
CA LYS A 579 -33.83 -50.16 -40.22
C LYS A 579 -35.31 -50.25 -39.83
N GLN A 580 -35.78 -49.37 -38.95
CA GLN A 580 -37.20 -49.30 -38.57
C GLN A 580 -38.06 -48.68 -39.67
N ALA A 581 -37.57 -47.67 -40.39
CA ALA A 581 -38.30 -47.04 -41.49
C ALA A 581 -38.38 -47.90 -42.75
N TRP A 582 -37.44 -48.85 -42.92
CA TRP A 582 -37.41 -49.80 -44.05
C TRP A 582 -38.18 -51.10 -43.77
N LYS A 583 -38.75 -51.25 -42.56
CA LYS A 583 -39.77 -52.25 -42.24
C LYS A 583 -41.14 -51.60 -42.42
#